data_AF-A0A7D4UQH0-F1
#
_entry.id   AF-A0A7D4UQH0-F1
#
_cell.length_a   1.000
_cell.length_b   1.000
_cell.length_c   1.000
_cell.angle_alpha   90.00
_cell.angle_beta   90.00
_cell.angle_gamma   90.00
#
_symmetry.space_group_name_H-M   'P 1'
#
loop_
_entity.id
_entity.type
_entity.pdbx_description
1 polymer ?
#
loop_
_entity_poly.entity_id
_entity_poly.type
_entity_poly.pdbx_seq_one_letter_code
_entity_poly.pdbx_strand_id
1 'polypeptide(L)'
;MSVRTECWDIAHDWANRQDGTGIGAGGNMLYGGGCIYSYGEHFIIAKHVKNETGERAVLFTERTYSQTTAKHIAIVRNASSHLNIIYVADPALTKEELFEDWKERIVTIGEKLAQAKRPQKHAAEIAGLFSEATRYANFFGYAIPEPLAQVGNIRNSAQFAAYLEMDRAEKAAELAKQKKRSQKLQKAKLKAWRAFETNNYIGSDGWDYLRCNVNTCEVETTQSVTFSLFEGKALFAQITATLAKGGCKDCGQKFLGEYPIIEINKDHIRIGCHKVAIKEINRFANQQGWL
;
A
#
# COMPACT_ATOMS: atom_id res chain seq x y z
N MET A 1 -43.42 -20.11 -9.42
CA MET A 1 -42.21 -20.17 -10.27
C MET A 1 -42.51 -19.35 -11.52
N SER A 2 -42.16 -18.06 -11.51
CA SER A 2 -42.59 -17.11 -12.55
C SER A 2 -41.64 -17.15 -13.77
N VAL A 3 -42.28 -17.10 -14.93
CA VAL A 3 -41.85 -16.83 -16.31
C VAL A 3 -40.39 -16.39 -16.51
N ARG A 4 -39.68 -17.12 -17.40
CA ARG A 4 -38.38 -16.73 -17.97
C ARG A 4 -38.51 -15.36 -18.63
N THR A 5 -37.98 -14.33 -17.99
CA THR A 5 -37.97 -12.95 -18.50
C THR A 5 -36.70 -12.75 -19.31
N GLU A 6 -36.81 -12.17 -20.51
CA GLU A 6 -35.64 -11.88 -21.35
C GLU A 6 -34.73 -10.87 -20.64
N CYS A 7 -33.45 -10.79 -21.03
CA CYS A 7 -32.54 -9.83 -20.41
C CYS A 7 -33.07 -8.39 -20.51
N TRP A 8 -33.75 -8.04 -21.60
CA TRP A 8 -34.42 -6.75 -21.75
C TRP A 8 -35.45 -6.47 -20.65
N ASP A 9 -36.32 -7.44 -20.36
CA ASP A 9 -37.36 -7.28 -19.34
C ASP A 9 -36.72 -7.09 -17.96
N ILE A 10 -35.67 -7.85 -17.65
CA ILE A 10 -34.91 -7.74 -16.39
C ILE A 10 -34.28 -6.36 -16.25
N ALA A 11 -33.67 -5.84 -17.31
CA ALA A 11 -33.05 -4.52 -17.28
C ALA A 11 -34.09 -3.40 -17.12
N HIS A 12 -35.24 -3.50 -17.80
CA HIS A 12 -36.34 -2.54 -17.67
C HIS A 12 -37.01 -2.62 -16.29
N ASP A 13 -37.21 -3.82 -15.73
CA ASP A 13 -37.78 -4.01 -14.40
C ASP A 13 -36.86 -3.40 -13.33
N TRP A 14 -35.54 -3.67 -13.39
CA TRP A 14 -34.54 -3.03 -12.51
C TRP A 14 -34.49 -1.51 -12.65
N ALA A 15 -34.52 -0.98 -13.88
CA ALA A 15 -34.47 0.46 -14.11
C ALA A 15 -35.66 1.19 -13.45
N ASN A 16 -36.82 0.53 -13.38
CA ASN A 16 -38.04 1.08 -12.78
C ASN A 16 -38.23 0.75 -11.28
N ARG A 17 -37.57 -0.29 -10.74
CA ARG A 17 -37.82 -0.82 -9.38
C ARG A 17 -36.54 -0.95 -8.57
N GLN A 18 -36.40 -0.13 -7.52
CA GLN A 18 -35.20 -0.09 -6.68
C GLN A 18 -35.15 -1.21 -5.63
N ASP A 19 -36.30 -1.69 -5.16
CA ASP A 19 -36.41 -2.67 -4.06
C ASP A 19 -36.79 -4.07 -4.54
N GLY A 20 -36.73 -4.32 -5.86
CA GLY A 20 -37.07 -5.60 -6.45
C GLY A 20 -35.89 -6.59 -6.50
N THR A 21 -36.22 -7.82 -6.86
CA THR A 21 -35.23 -8.83 -7.27
C THR A 21 -35.73 -9.53 -8.52
N GLY A 22 -34.84 -9.85 -9.45
CA GLY A 22 -35.20 -10.59 -10.67
C GLY A 22 -34.01 -11.30 -11.28
N ILE A 23 -34.27 -12.42 -11.95
CA ILE A 23 -33.26 -13.23 -12.63
C ILE A 23 -33.76 -13.52 -14.04
N GLY A 24 -32.95 -13.19 -15.05
CA GLY A 24 -33.27 -13.40 -16.45
C GLY A 24 -33.19 -14.85 -16.88
N ALA A 25 -33.78 -15.12 -18.05
CA ALA A 25 -33.73 -16.42 -18.70
C ALA A 25 -32.27 -16.93 -18.80
N GLY A 26 -32.00 -18.10 -18.21
CA GLY A 26 -30.68 -18.70 -18.20
C GLY A 26 -29.73 -18.21 -17.09
N GLY A 27 -30.17 -17.33 -16.19
CA GLY A 27 -29.40 -16.92 -15.00
C GLY A 27 -28.20 -16.00 -15.29
N ASN A 28 -28.06 -15.50 -16.52
CA ASN A 28 -26.89 -14.73 -16.96
C ASN A 28 -26.96 -13.24 -16.61
N MET A 29 -28.16 -12.73 -16.30
CA MET A 29 -28.35 -11.36 -15.82
C MET A 29 -29.37 -11.37 -14.69
N LEU A 30 -29.09 -10.64 -13.62
CA LEU A 30 -29.93 -10.59 -12.43
C LEU A 30 -29.84 -9.23 -11.77
N TYR A 31 -30.83 -8.88 -10.97
CA TYR A 31 -30.83 -7.66 -10.17
C TYR A 31 -31.37 -7.91 -8.77
N GLY A 32 -30.90 -7.12 -7.81
CA GLY A 32 -31.26 -7.21 -6.41
C GLY A 32 -30.48 -6.19 -5.57
N GLY A 33 -31.06 -5.73 -4.46
CA GLY A 33 -30.42 -4.75 -3.58
C GLY A 33 -30.06 -3.44 -4.28
N GLY A 34 -30.87 -3.01 -5.26
CA GLY A 34 -30.63 -1.83 -6.09
C GLY A 34 -29.57 -2.00 -7.18
N CYS A 35 -28.92 -3.15 -7.28
CA CYS A 35 -27.86 -3.44 -8.24
C CYS A 35 -28.36 -4.35 -9.39
N ILE A 36 -27.75 -4.22 -10.57
CA ILE A 36 -27.91 -5.15 -11.70
C ILE A 36 -26.55 -5.70 -12.14
N TYR A 37 -26.51 -6.99 -12.42
CA TYR A 37 -25.29 -7.77 -12.53
C TYR A 37 -25.24 -8.60 -13.81
N SER A 38 -24.04 -8.89 -14.30
CA SER A 38 -23.81 -9.82 -15.40
C SER A 38 -23.06 -11.06 -14.90
N TYR A 39 -23.60 -12.25 -15.15
CA TYR A 39 -23.01 -13.55 -14.80
C TYR A 39 -22.73 -13.76 -13.30
N GLY A 40 -23.58 -13.20 -12.43
CA GLY A 40 -23.44 -13.33 -10.98
C GLY A 40 -22.98 -12.03 -10.31
N GLU A 41 -22.96 -12.04 -8.97
CA GLU A 41 -22.80 -10.83 -8.16
C GLU A 41 -21.41 -10.16 -8.26
N HIS A 42 -20.45 -10.83 -8.89
CA HIS A 42 -19.07 -10.33 -9.03
C HIS A 42 -18.91 -9.22 -10.07
N PHE A 43 -19.85 -9.06 -11.01
CA PHE A 43 -19.79 -7.99 -12.02
C PHE A 43 -21.03 -7.12 -11.95
N ILE A 44 -20.94 -6.02 -11.20
CA ILE A 44 -21.99 -5.01 -11.11
C ILE A 44 -21.96 -4.14 -12.37
N ILE A 45 -23.03 -4.18 -13.17
CA ILE A 45 -23.19 -3.27 -14.32
C ILE A 45 -23.56 -1.88 -13.81
N ALA A 46 -24.57 -1.81 -12.93
CA ALA A 46 -25.07 -0.55 -12.43
C ALA A 46 -25.74 -0.70 -11.06
N LYS A 47 -25.80 0.41 -10.32
CA LYS A 47 -26.31 0.48 -8.95
C LYS A 47 -27.11 1.75 -8.75
N HIS A 48 -28.35 1.62 -8.29
CA HIS A 48 -29.13 2.76 -7.79
C HIS A 48 -28.50 3.31 -6.52
N VAL A 49 -28.35 4.63 -6.45
CA VAL A 49 -27.81 5.36 -5.31
C VAL A 49 -28.69 6.57 -4.98
N LYS A 50 -28.61 6.99 -3.72
CA LYS A 50 -29.31 8.16 -3.19
C LYS A 50 -28.31 9.01 -2.41
N ASN A 51 -28.33 10.32 -2.61
CA ASN A 51 -27.51 11.24 -1.82
C ASN A 51 -28.23 11.66 -0.51
N GLU A 52 -27.59 12.51 0.29
CA GLU A 52 -28.13 12.96 1.58
C GLU A 52 -29.43 13.78 1.45
N THR A 53 -29.58 14.55 0.35
CA THR A 53 -30.79 15.35 0.07
C THR A 53 -31.93 14.49 -0.47
N GLY A 54 -31.61 13.26 -0.86
CA GLY A 54 -32.54 12.24 -1.32
C GLY A 54 -32.77 12.17 -2.82
N GLU A 55 -31.97 12.88 -3.59
CA GLU A 55 -31.90 12.77 -5.03
C GLU A 55 -31.33 11.40 -5.44
N ARG A 56 -31.77 10.92 -6.60
CA ARG A 56 -31.45 9.59 -7.11
C ARG A 56 -30.52 9.67 -8.31
N ALA A 57 -29.59 8.75 -8.38
CA ALA A 57 -28.76 8.51 -9.54
C ALA A 57 -28.47 7.01 -9.71
N VAL A 58 -27.86 6.67 -10.83
CA VAL A 58 -27.34 5.34 -11.11
C VAL A 58 -25.83 5.45 -11.31
N LEU A 59 -25.06 4.75 -10.49
CA LEU A 59 -23.66 4.51 -10.79
C LEU A 59 -23.57 3.42 -11.85
N PHE A 60 -22.88 3.69 -12.95
CA PHE A 60 -22.84 2.82 -14.12
C PHE A 60 -21.40 2.49 -14.49
N THR A 61 -21.11 1.20 -14.67
CA THR A 61 -19.74 0.72 -14.92
C THR A 61 -19.19 1.18 -16.27
N GLU A 62 -17.92 1.56 -16.26
CA GLU A 62 -17.11 1.76 -17.47
C GLU A 62 -16.36 0.50 -17.90
N ARG A 63 -16.34 -0.54 -17.05
CA ARG A 63 -15.65 -1.80 -17.37
C ARG A 63 -16.25 -2.48 -18.58
N THR A 64 -15.38 -3.06 -19.37
CA THR A 64 -15.71 -4.01 -20.44
C THR A 64 -14.94 -5.29 -20.18
N TYR A 65 -15.55 -6.45 -20.45
CA TYR A 65 -14.95 -7.73 -20.09
C TYR A 65 -15.05 -8.73 -21.26
N SER A 66 -16.26 -9.23 -21.52
CA SER A 66 -16.56 -10.16 -22.61
C SER A 66 -17.57 -9.57 -23.60
N GLN A 67 -17.70 -10.18 -24.78
CA GLN A 67 -18.70 -9.78 -25.77
C GLN A 67 -20.14 -9.88 -25.22
N THR A 68 -20.42 -10.88 -24.38
CA THR A 68 -21.75 -11.02 -23.77
C THR A 68 -21.96 -10.00 -22.66
N THR A 69 -20.95 -9.73 -21.84
CA THR A 69 -21.00 -8.66 -20.83
C THR A 69 -21.22 -7.30 -21.50
N ALA A 70 -20.56 -7.03 -22.64
CA ALA A 70 -20.77 -5.81 -23.41
C ALA A 70 -22.21 -5.68 -23.93
N LYS A 71 -22.83 -6.79 -24.35
CA LYS A 71 -24.27 -6.82 -24.70
C LYS A 71 -25.15 -6.52 -23.49
N HIS A 72 -24.91 -7.15 -22.34
CA HIS A 72 -25.68 -6.87 -21.12
C HIS A 72 -25.55 -5.39 -20.71
N ILE A 73 -24.33 -4.85 -20.72
CA ILE A 73 -24.07 -3.43 -20.47
C ILE A 73 -24.89 -2.54 -21.43
N ALA A 74 -24.91 -2.85 -22.72
CA ALA A 74 -25.70 -2.09 -23.69
C ALA A 74 -27.21 -2.17 -23.43
N ILE A 75 -27.72 -3.36 -23.09
CA ILE A 75 -29.14 -3.57 -22.73
C ILE A 75 -29.50 -2.72 -21.51
N VAL A 76 -28.72 -2.81 -20.43
CA VAL A 76 -28.96 -2.04 -19.20
C VAL A 76 -28.87 -0.54 -19.46
N ARG A 77 -27.87 -0.09 -20.23
CA ARG A 77 -27.71 1.33 -20.60
C ARG A 77 -28.94 1.87 -21.34
N ASN A 78 -29.49 1.10 -22.27
CA ASN A 78 -30.68 1.50 -23.00
C ASN A 78 -31.91 1.57 -22.07
N ALA A 79 -32.11 0.54 -21.23
CA ALA A 79 -33.21 0.50 -20.28
C ALA A 79 -33.16 1.64 -19.26
N SER A 80 -31.97 2.04 -18.82
CA SER A 80 -31.76 3.09 -17.82
C SER A 80 -31.52 4.49 -18.41
N SER A 81 -31.66 4.68 -19.71
CA SER A 81 -31.30 5.94 -20.41
C SER A 81 -32.06 7.18 -19.92
N HIS A 82 -33.22 6.99 -19.31
CA HIS A 82 -34.06 8.04 -18.73
C HIS A 82 -33.64 8.43 -17.29
N LEU A 83 -32.70 7.71 -16.68
CA LEU A 83 -32.22 7.95 -15.32
C LEU A 83 -31.00 8.88 -15.32
N ASN A 84 -30.73 9.51 -14.17
CA ASN A 84 -29.49 10.27 -13.97
C ASN A 84 -28.29 9.32 -13.81
N ILE A 85 -27.58 9.05 -14.90
CA ILE A 85 -26.44 8.12 -14.93
C ILE A 85 -25.12 8.84 -14.65
N ILE A 86 -24.35 8.34 -13.68
CA ILE A 86 -22.97 8.75 -13.38
C ILE A 86 -22.05 7.55 -13.70
N TYR A 87 -21.15 7.72 -14.66
CA TYR A 87 -20.19 6.68 -15.03
C TYR A 87 -19.05 6.61 -14.02
N VAL A 88 -18.68 5.39 -13.64
CA VAL A 88 -17.62 5.10 -12.68
C VAL A 88 -16.88 3.84 -13.12
N ALA A 89 -15.61 3.69 -12.74
CA ALA A 89 -14.84 2.49 -13.07
C ALA A 89 -15.54 1.21 -12.60
N ASP A 90 -16.13 1.24 -11.40
CA ASP A 90 -16.95 0.14 -10.89
C ASP A 90 -17.91 0.61 -9.80
N PRO A 91 -19.22 0.36 -9.94
CA PRO A 91 -20.22 0.68 -8.91
C PRO A 91 -20.00 0.01 -7.55
N ALA A 92 -19.16 -1.03 -7.48
CA ALA A 92 -18.81 -1.70 -6.23
C ALA A 92 -17.72 -0.97 -5.41
N LEU A 93 -16.95 -0.07 -6.03
CA LEU A 93 -15.85 0.62 -5.37
C LEU A 93 -16.36 1.66 -4.36
N THR A 94 -15.56 1.88 -3.32
CA THR A 94 -15.76 2.94 -2.34
C THR A 94 -15.48 4.31 -2.95
N LYS A 95 -15.92 5.37 -2.27
CA LYS A 95 -15.67 6.77 -2.66
C LYS A 95 -14.17 7.03 -2.84
N GLU A 96 -13.37 6.57 -1.88
CA GLU A 96 -11.92 6.74 -1.87
C GLU A 96 -11.26 6.02 -3.06
N GLU A 97 -11.66 4.79 -3.35
CA GLU A 97 -11.15 4.00 -4.48
C GLU A 97 -11.54 4.62 -5.83
N LEU A 98 -12.75 5.18 -5.95
CA LEU A 98 -13.18 5.87 -7.18
C LEU A 98 -12.37 7.15 -7.43
N PHE A 99 -12.14 7.97 -6.40
CA PHE A 99 -11.28 9.15 -6.55
C PHE A 99 -9.83 8.78 -6.90
N GLU A 100 -9.32 7.69 -6.34
CA GLU A 100 -8.00 7.17 -6.71
C GLU A 100 -7.96 6.68 -8.16
N ASP A 101 -8.97 5.94 -8.63
CA ASP A 101 -9.06 5.49 -10.04
C ASP A 101 -9.02 6.66 -11.03
N TRP A 102 -9.85 7.69 -10.82
CA TRP A 102 -9.82 8.88 -11.69
C TRP A 102 -8.46 9.56 -11.67
N LYS A 103 -7.81 9.66 -10.49
CA LYS A 103 -6.48 10.25 -10.36
C LYS A 103 -5.45 9.45 -11.16
N GLU A 104 -5.41 8.13 -11.00
CA GLU A 104 -4.46 7.25 -11.68
C GLU A 104 -4.64 7.27 -13.21
N ARG A 105 -5.89 7.28 -13.68
CA ARG A 105 -6.20 7.40 -15.12
C ARG A 105 -5.77 8.75 -15.68
N ILE A 106 -6.02 9.85 -14.96
CA ILE A 106 -5.57 11.19 -15.34
C ILE A 106 -4.04 11.23 -15.39
N VAL A 107 -3.34 10.68 -14.39
CA VAL A 107 -1.87 10.62 -14.37
C VAL A 107 -1.35 9.83 -15.57
N THR A 108 -1.94 8.67 -15.87
CA THR A 108 -1.58 7.85 -17.04
C THR A 108 -1.74 8.62 -18.36
N ILE A 109 -2.80 9.44 -18.48
CA ILE A 109 -2.97 10.31 -19.65
C ILE A 109 -1.97 11.46 -19.64
N GLY A 110 -1.65 12.01 -18.47
CA GLY A 110 -0.61 13.02 -18.29
C GLY A 110 0.77 12.57 -18.76
N GLU A 111 1.13 11.29 -18.54
CA GLU A 111 2.36 10.70 -19.06
C GLU A 111 2.38 10.69 -20.60
N LYS A 112 1.26 10.33 -21.22
CA LYS A 112 1.10 10.39 -22.68
C LYS A 112 1.17 11.82 -23.18
N LEU A 113 0.54 12.76 -22.46
CA LEU A 113 0.58 14.19 -22.75
C LEU A 113 2.02 14.71 -22.80
N ALA A 114 2.86 14.30 -21.84
CA ALA A 114 4.25 14.73 -21.77
C ALA A 114 5.08 14.34 -23.02
N GLN A 115 4.75 13.22 -23.64
CA GLN A 115 5.46 12.68 -24.81
C GLN A 115 4.78 13.02 -26.15
N ALA A 116 3.55 13.52 -26.13
CA ALA A 116 2.72 13.63 -27.31
C ALA A 116 3.11 14.81 -28.21
N LYS A 117 3.13 14.55 -29.52
CA LYS A 117 3.21 15.59 -30.56
C LYS A 117 1.94 16.44 -30.68
N ARG A 118 0.81 15.95 -30.17
CA ARG A 118 -0.51 16.61 -30.18
C ARG A 118 -1.11 16.62 -28.76
N PRO A 119 -0.62 17.50 -27.87
CA PRO A 119 -0.99 17.49 -26.45
C PRO A 119 -2.45 17.86 -26.18
N GLN A 120 -3.11 18.58 -27.10
CA GLN A 120 -4.49 19.06 -26.93
C GLN A 120 -5.48 17.91 -26.75
N LYS A 121 -5.28 16.79 -27.44
CA LYS A 121 -6.13 15.60 -27.30
C LYS A 121 -6.10 15.06 -25.87
N HIS A 122 -4.91 14.88 -25.32
CA HIS A 122 -4.74 14.35 -23.97
C HIS A 122 -5.19 15.36 -22.90
N ALA A 123 -5.00 16.66 -23.13
CA ALA A 123 -5.54 17.69 -22.24
C ALA A 123 -7.07 17.66 -22.18
N ALA A 124 -7.75 17.42 -23.32
CA ALA A 124 -9.20 17.24 -23.37
C ALA A 124 -9.64 15.94 -22.68
N GLU A 125 -8.91 14.84 -22.85
CA GLU A 125 -9.16 13.58 -22.13
C GLU A 125 -9.06 13.75 -20.61
N ILE A 126 -8.03 14.45 -20.12
CA ILE A 126 -7.88 14.79 -18.70
C ILE A 126 -9.07 15.61 -18.20
N ALA A 127 -9.46 16.65 -18.94
CA ALA A 127 -10.59 17.50 -18.57
C ALA A 127 -11.91 16.71 -18.53
N GLY A 128 -12.11 15.76 -19.45
CA GLY A 128 -13.27 14.87 -19.48
C GLY A 128 -13.36 14.00 -18.22
N LEU A 129 -12.29 13.27 -17.89
CA LEU A 129 -12.25 12.43 -16.68
C LEU A 129 -12.42 13.25 -15.40
N PHE A 130 -11.80 14.43 -15.33
CA PHE A 130 -11.97 15.29 -14.17
C PHE A 130 -13.40 15.82 -14.03
N SER A 131 -14.08 16.08 -15.14
CA SER A 131 -15.50 16.45 -15.14
C SER A 131 -16.41 15.32 -14.65
N GLU A 132 -16.07 14.05 -14.95
CA GLU A 132 -16.80 12.88 -14.42
C GLU A 132 -16.64 12.75 -12.91
N ALA A 133 -15.40 12.86 -12.41
CA ALA A 133 -15.12 12.87 -10.98
C ALA A 133 -15.85 14.03 -10.27
N THR A 134 -15.87 15.21 -10.89
CA THR A 134 -16.58 16.40 -10.39
C THR A 134 -18.09 16.16 -10.35
N ARG A 135 -18.66 15.52 -11.38
CA ARG A 135 -20.08 15.17 -11.40
C ARG A 135 -20.44 14.20 -10.26
N TYR A 136 -19.62 13.19 -10.04
CA TYR A 136 -19.79 12.26 -8.92
C TYR A 136 -19.72 12.99 -7.58
N ALA A 137 -18.68 13.80 -7.36
CA ALA A 137 -18.51 14.54 -6.12
C ALA A 137 -19.67 15.51 -5.85
N ASN A 138 -20.09 16.27 -6.85
CA ASN A 138 -21.22 17.20 -6.74
C ASN A 138 -22.53 16.48 -6.39
N PHE A 139 -22.81 15.33 -7.01
CA PHE A 139 -24.03 14.56 -6.72
C PHE A 139 -24.10 14.12 -5.26
N PHE A 140 -22.96 13.70 -4.68
CA PHE A 140 -22.90 13.26 -3.29
C PHE A 140 -22.55 14.37 -2.28
N GLY A 141 -22.26 15.60 -2.73
CA GLY A 141 -21.80 16.69 -1.86
C GLY A 141 -20.38 16.47 -1.31
N TYR A 142 -19.55 15.68 -1.99
CA TYR A 142 -18.17 15.43 -1.56
C TYR A 142 -17.24 16.56 -2.01
N ALA A 143 -16.24 16.86 -1.18
CA ALA A 143 -15.08 17.64 -1.60
C ALA A 143 -14.20 16.79 -2.52
N ILE A 144 -13.72 17.37 -3.61
CA ILE A 144 -12.71 16.73 -4.47
C ILE A 144 -11.39 16.67 -3.69
N PRO A 145 -10.75 15.48 -3.58
CA PRO A 145 -9.44 15.38 -2.95
C PRO A 145 -8.41 16.27 -3.66
N GLU A 146 -7.63 17.01 -2.87
CA GLU A 146 -6.60 17.93 -3.39
C GLU A 146 -5.67 17.28 -4.43
N PRO A 147 -5.16 16.04 -4.25
CA PRO A 147 -4.32 15.40 -5.27
C PRO A 147 -5.04 15.19 -6.61
N LEU A 148 -6.34 14.87 -6.58
CA LEU A 148 -7.16 14.73 -7.78
C LEU A 148 -7.43 16.08 -8.44
N ALA A 149 -7.70 17.13 -7.65
CA ALA A 149 -7.88 18.49 -8.15
C ALA A 149 -6.62 19.00 -8.88
N GLN A 150 -5.44 18.72 -8.34
CA GLN A 150 -4.16 19.11 -8.93
C GLN A 150 -3.96 18.47 -10.31
N VAL A 151 -4.15 17.15 -10.43
CA VAL A 151 -3.99 16.47 -11.72
C VAL A 151 -5.09 16.83 -12.72
N GLY A 152 -6.31 17.07 -12.23
CA GLY A 152 -7.45 17.49 -13.05
C GLY A 152 -7.28 18.85 -13.73
N ASN A 153 -6.37 19.69 -13.25
CA ASN A 153 -6.06 21.01 -13.81
C ASN A 153 -4.92 21.01 -14.83
N ILE A 154 -4.34 19.85 -15.14
CA ILE A 154 -3.23 19.74 -16.09
C ILE A 154 -3.74 19.91 -17.51
N ARG A 155 -3.12 20.84 -18.26
CA ARG A 155 -3.45 21.17 -19.66
C ARG A 155 -2.25 21.06 -20.59
N ASN A 156 -1.03 20.98 -20.06
CA ASN A 156 0.20 20.89 -20.85
C ASN A 156 1.32 20.15 -20.11
N SER A 157 2.41 19.84 -20.84
CA SER A 157 3.50 19.01 -20.33
C SER A 157 4.28 19.68 -19.20
N ALA A 158 4.37 21.01 -19.19
CA ALA A 158 5.06 21.75 -18.13
C ALA A 158 4.29 21.64 -16.80
N GLN A 159 2.95 21.73 -16.84
CA GLN A 159 2.11 21.51 -15.66
C GLN A 159 2.21 20.07 -15.15
N PHE A 160 2.27 19.09 -16.07
CA PHE A 160 2.46 17.69 -15.68
C PHE A 160 3.82 17.44 -15.03
N ALA A 161 4.90 18.02 -15.58
CA ALA A 161 6.22 17.92 -14.99
C ALA A 161 6.28 18.55 -13.58
N ALA A 162 5.64 19.71 -13.39
CA ALA A 162 5.56 20.35 -12.08
C ALA A 162 4.81 19.48 -11.05
N TYR A 163 3.71 18.84 -11.46
CA TYR A 163 2.99 17.89 -10.62
C TYR A 163 3.88 16.70 -10.19
N LEU A 164 4.64 16.10 -11.12
CA LEU A 164 5.51 14.97 -10.79
C LEU A 164 6.60 15.32 -9.79
N GLU A 165 7.21 16.50 -9.90
CA GLU A 165 8.23 16.94 -8.95
C GLU A 165 7.63 17.17 -7.55
N MET A 166 6.44 17.77 -7.48
CA MET A 166 5.71 17.94 -6.23
C MET A 166 5.30 16.59 -5.60
N ASP A 167 4.72 15.67 -6.37
CA ASP A 167 4.33 14.33 -5.89
C ASP A 167 5.54 13.52 -5.38
N ARG A 168 6.68 13.60 -6.08
CA ARG A 168 7.95 12.99 -5.62
C ARG A 168 8.42 13.60 -4.31
N ALA A 169 8.37 14.93 -4.19
CA ALA A 169 8.78 15.62 -2.98
C ALA A 169 7.87 15.26 -1.79
N GLU A 170 6.55 15.20 -1.99
CA GLU A 170 5.59 14.81 -0.97
C GLU A 170 5.78 13.36 -0.51
N LYS A 171 5.90 12.42 -1.46
CA LYS A 171 6.19 11.00 -1.15
C LYS A 171 7.51 10.84 -0.40
N ALA A 172 8.55 11.58 -0.80
CA ALA A 172 9.83 11.57 -0.10
C ALA A 172 9.72 12.13 1.33
N ALA A 173 8.94 13.21 1.51
CA ALA A 173 8.70 13.81 2.82
C ALA A 173 7.92 12.87 3.76
N GLU A 174 6.88 12.21 3.25
CA GLU A 174 6.09 11.26 4.03
C GLU A 174 6.93 10.01 4.40
N LEU A 175 7.71 9.47 3.45
CA LEU A 175 8.64 8.38 3.74
C LEU A 175 9.68 8.79 4.79
N ALA A 176 10.23 10.00 4.71
CA ALA A 176 11.17 10.52 5.70
C ALA A 176 10.53 10.66 7.09
N LYS A 177 9.28 11.11 7.16
CA LYS A 177 8.50 11.22 8.41
C LYS A 177 8.22 9.85 9.01
N GLN A 178 7.80 8.88 8.19
CA GLN A 178 7.59 7.50 8.61
C GLN A 178 8.88 6.86 9.12
N LYS A 179 10.00 7.04 8.40
CA LYS A 179 11.33 6.60 8.82
C LYS A 179 11.76 7.22 10.15
N LYS A 180 11.51 8.52 10.36
CA LYS A 180 11.81 9.20 11.63
C LYS A 180 10.96 8.64 12.77
N ARG A 181 9.67 8.37 12.52
CA ARG A 181 8.76 7.76 13.50
C ARG A 181 9.18 6.35 13.87
N SER A 182 9.50 5.51 12.88
CA SER A 182 9.95 4.14 13.10
C SER A 182 11.28 4.11 13.85
N GLN A 183 12.25 4.95 13.48
CA GLN A 183 13.52 5.09 14.21
C GLN A 183 13.32 5.52 15.66
N LYS A 184 12.41 6.47 15.95
CA LYS A 184 12.11 6.90 17.32
C LYS A 184 11.51 5.74 18.13
N LEU A 185 10.57 5.00 17.55
CA LEU A 185 9.95 3.84 18.19
C LEU A 185 10.98 2.73 18.44
N GLN A 186 11.82 2.44 17.46
CA GLN A 186 12.88 1.43 17.57
C GLN A 186 13.87 1.78 18.68
N LYS A 187 14.32 3.04 18.75
CA LYS A 187 15.19 3.51 19.84
C LYS A 187 14.53 3.35 21.22
N ALA A 188 13.23 3.67 21.34
CA ALA A 188 12.50 3.48 22.58
C ALA A 188 12.41 2.00 22.98
N LYS A 189 12.09 1.11 22.03
CA LYS A 189 12.06 -0.34 22.25
C LYS A 189 13.43 -0.90 22.66
N LEU A 190 14.51 -0.48 21.99
CA LEU A 190 15.86 -0.90 22.34
C LEU A 190 16.25 -0.41 23.74
N LYS A 191 15.83 0.80 24.14
CA LYS A 191 16.05 1.32 25.49
C LYS A 191 15.32 0.47 26.54
N ALA A 192 14.04 0.18 26.33
CA ALA A 192 13.24 -0.67 27.23
C ALA A 192 13.85 -2.08 27.35
N TRP A 193 14.26 -2.67 26.23
CA TRP A 193 14.95 -3.96 26.24
C TRP A 193 16.28 -3.89 27.02
N ARG A 194 17.12 -2.89 26.81
CA ARG A 194 18.35 -2.74 27.59
C ARG A 194 18.12 -2.51 29.09
N ALA A 195 16.98 -1.93 29.46
CA ALA A 195 16.57 -1.72 30.84
C ALA A 195 15.89 -2.94 31.48
N PHE A 196 15.80 -4.06 30.77
CA PHE A 196 15.09 -5.27 31.20
C PHE A 196 13.58 -5.06 31.45
N GLU A 197 13.00 -3.99 30.89
CA GLU A 197 11.54 -3.77 30.90
C GLU A 197 10.82 -4.72 29.95
N THR A 198 11.52 -5.22 28.92
CA THR A 198 11.03 -6.24 28.00
C THR A 198 12.09 -7.33 27.76
N ASN A 199 11.64 -8.57 27.58
CA ASN A 199 12.55 -9.69 27.29
C ASN A 199 12.92 -9.79 25.82
N ASN A 200 12.02 -9.35 24.93
CA ASN A 200 12.19 -9.50 23.49
C ASN A 200 12.38 -8.13 22.82
N TYR A 201 13.27 -8.09 21.84
CA TYR A 201 13.43 -6.97 20.90
C TYR A 201 13.65 -7.53 19.50
N ILE A 202 12.84 -7.05 18.55
CA ILE A 202 13.03 -7.34 17.12
C ILE A 202 13.26 -6.00 16.44
N GLY A 203 14.51 -5.77 16.03
CA GLY A 203 14.91 -4.60 15.24
C GLY A 203 14.58 -4.82 13.76
N SER A 204 14.18 -3.75 13.07
CA SER A 204 13.97 -3.79 11.61
C SER A 204 15.21 -3.36 10.83
N ASP A 205 16.32 -3.08 11.51
CA ASP A 205 17.58 -2.62 10.92
C ASP A 205 18.58 -3.74 10.64
N GLY A 206 18.23 -4.99 10.97
CA GLY A 206 19.07 -6.17 10.75
C GLY A 206 20.30 -6.22 11.64
N TRP A 207 20.32 -5.47 12.74
CA TRP A 207 21.40 -5.47 13.73
C TRP A 207 20.97 -6.13 15.03
N ASP A 208 21.90 -6.88 15.60
CA ASP A 208 21.79 -7.42 16.95
C ASP A 208 22.46 -6.51 17.96
N TYR A 209 21.86 -6.47 19.14
CA TYR A 209 22.28 -5.60 20.24
C TYR A 209 22.61 -6.41 21.48
N LEU A 210 23.46 -5.84 22.33
CA LEU A 210 23.96 -6.50 23.54
C LEU A 210 23.44 -5.78 24.79
N ARG A 211 23.04 -6.55 25.80
CA ARG A 211 22.82 -6.09 27.18
C ARG A 211 23.53 -7.01 28.16
N CYS A 212 23.84 -6.51 29.35
CA CYS A 212 24.45 -7.31 30.42
C CYS A 212 23.48 -7.37 31.59
N ASN A 213 23.19 -8.57 32.08
CA ASN A 213 22.46 -8.79 33.31
C ASN A 213 23.46 -8.78 34.47
N VAL A 214 23.45 -7.70 35.25
CA VAL A 214 24.40 -7.51 36.36
C VAL A 214 24.19 -8.50 37.50
N ASN A 215 22.99 -9.09 37.63
CA ASN A 215 22.68 -10.04 38.69
C ASN A 215 23.22 -11.43 38.37
N THR A 216 23.26 -11.81 37.09
CA THR A 216 23.74 -13.14 36.65
C THR A 216 25.13 -13.10 36.03
N CYS A 217 25.69 -11.91 35.77
CA CYS A 217 26.95 -11.70 35.06
C CYS A 217 26.94 -12.28 33.62
N GLU A 218 25.76 -12.32 33.00
CA GLU A 218 25.55 -12.82 31.65
C GLU A 218 25.32 -11.68 30.65
N VAL A 219 25.80 -11.88 29.44
CA VAL A 219 25.54 -11.05 28.27
C VAL A 219 24.41 -11.68 27.48
N GLU A 220 23.43 -10.88 27.08
CA GLU A 220 22.31 -11.32 26.26
C GLU A 220 22.31 -10.57 24.92
N THR A 221 22.03 -11.31 23.84
CA THR A 221 21.77 -10.75 22.51
C THR A 221 20.27 -10.56 22.30
N THR A 222 19.90 -9.73 21.33
CA THR A 222 18.51 -9.52 20.92
C THR A 222 17.84 -10.75 20.28
N GLN A 223 18.59 -11.77 19.86
CA GLN A 223 18.02 -13.07 19.44
C GLN A 223 18.15 -14.14 20.53
N SER A 224 18.21 -13.71 21.80
CA SER A 224 18.12 -14.60 22.98
C SER A 224 19.29 -15.57 23.14
N VAL A 225 20.47 -15.25 22.59
CA VAL A 225 21.71 -15.97 22.92
C VAL A 225 22.29 -15.36 24.18
N THR A 226 22.66 -16.21 25.14
CA THR A 226 23.27 -15.82 26.41
C THR A 226 24.67 -16.43 26.56
N PHE A 227 25.59 -15.67 27.15
CA PHE A 227 26.96 -16.12 27.43
C PHE A 227 27.57 -15.32 28.58
N SER A 228 28.63 -15.84 29.19
CA SER A 228 29.29 -15.17 30.32
C SER A 228 30.08 -13.93 29.89
N LEU A 229 30.25 -12.98 30.82
CA LEU A 229 31.16 -11.83 30.60
C LEU A 229 32.60 -12.26 30.24
N PHE A 230 33.06 -13.41 30.74
CA PHE A 230 34.37 -13.96 30.43
C PHE A 230 34.49 -14.34 28.94
N GLU A 231 33.50 -15.08 28.42
CA GLU A 231 33.43 -15.45 27.00
C GLU A 231 33.31 -14.22 26.11
N GLY A 232 32.52 -13.22 26.54
CA GLY A 232 32.40 -11.94 25.85
C GLY A 232 33.72 -11.18 25.76
N LYS A 233 34.49 -11.11 26.86
CA LYS A 233 35.79 -10.44 26.89
C LYS A 233 36.83 -11.15 26.03
N ALA A 234 36.84 -12.48 26.03
CA ALA A 234 37.70 -13.28 25.17
C ALA A 234 37.38 -13.04 23.68
N LEU A 235 36.09 -13.03 23.32
CA LEU A 235 35.64 -12.71 21.97
C LEU A 235 36.03 -11.29 21.56
N PHE A 236 35.90 -10.30 22.44
CA PHE A 236 36.32 -8.92 22.17
C PHE A 236 37.82 -8.79 21.85
N ALA A 237 38.68 -9.48 22.60
CA ALA A 237 40.12 -9.52 22.34
C ALA A 237 40.42 -10.14 20.97
N GLN A 238 39.74 -11.24 20.62
CA GLN A 238 39.84 -11.89 19.32
C GLN A 238 39.39 -10.99 18.16
N ILE A 239 38.27 -10.27 18.33
CA ILE A 239 37.77 -9.30 17.37
C ILE A 239 38.81 -8.21 17.12
N THR A 240 39.34 -7.62 18.19
CA THR A 240 40.34 -6.54 18.11
C THR A 240 41.62 -7.00 17.40
N ALA A 241 42.14 -8.16 17.76
CA ALA A 241 43.33 -8.73 17.13
C ALA A 241 43.11 -9.05 15.65
N THR A 242 41.91 -9.52 15.29
CA THR A 242 41.54 -9.80 13.90
C THR A 242 41.39 -8.51 13.07
N LEU A 243 40.77 -7.48 13.64
CA LEU A 243 40.65 -6.17 12.99
C LEU A 243 42.02 -5.51 12.76
N ALA A 244 42.96 -5.65 13.71
CA ALA A 244 44.33 -5.17 13.55
C ALA A 244 45.07 -5.81 12.35
N LYS A 245 44.64 -7.01 11.94
CA LYS A 245 45.16 -7.74 10.76
C LYS A 245 44.36 -7.47 9.48
N GLY A 246 43.37 -6.57 9.52
CA GLY A 246 42.54 -6.21 8.36
C GLY A 246 41.19 -6.93 8.29
N GLY A 247 40.81 -7.71 9.31
CA GLY A 247 39.56 -8.47 9.35
C GLY A 247 39.70 -9.89 8.78
N CYS A 248 38.59 -10.62 8.72
CA CYS A 248 38.51 -11.96 8.12
C CYS A 248 37.17 -12.19 7.44
N LYS A 249 37.20 -13.04 6.41
CA LYS A 249 36.05 -13.73 5.82
C LYS A 249 36.29 -15.21 5.99
N ASP A 250 35.26 -15.94 6.40
CA ASP A 250 35.36 -17.35 6.77
C ASP A 250 36.48 -17.60 7.78
N CYS A 251 36.30 -17.06 8.99
CA CYS A 251 37.38 -16.95 9.98
C CYS A 251 37.83 -18.32 10.54
N GLY A 252 37.17 -19.42 10.19
CA GLY A 252 37.48 -20.79 10.61
C GLY A 252 37.33 -21.04 12.13
N GLN A 253 36.81 -20.05 12.86
CA GLN A 253 36.71 -20.04 14.32
C GLN A 253 35.24 -20.17 14.74
N LYS A 254 35.02 -20.74 15.92
CA LYS A 254 33.68 -20.83 16.53
C LYS A 254 33.64 -20.08 17.85
N PHE A 255 32.54 -19.41 18.10
CA PHE A 255 32.17 -18.84 19.39
C PHE A 255 31.33 -19.87 20.17
N LEU A 256 31.61 -20.02 21.48
CA LEU A 256 30.99 -21.03 22.37
C LEU A 256 31.10 -22.47 21.85
N GLY A 257 32.14 -22.79 21.07
CA GLY A 257 32.36 -24.12 20.49
C GLY A 257 31.41 -24.52 19.36
N GLU A 258 30.29 -23.83 19.19
CA GLU A 258 29.21 -24.24 18.28
C GLU A 258 28.95 -23.24 17.15
N TYR A 259 29.06 -21.94 17.43
CA TYR A 259 28.60 -20.90 16.51
C TYR A 259 29.74 -20.39 15.60
N PRO A 260 29.68 -20.60 14.27
CA PRO A 260 30.74 -20.19 13.38
C PRO A 260 30.83 -18.67 13.28
N ILE A 261 32.05 -18.13 13.42
CA ILE A 261 32.36 -16.73 13.14
C ILE A 261 32.61 -16.60 11.64
N ILE A 262 31.63 -16.02 10.94
CA ILE A 262 31.59 -16.00 9.47
C ILE A 262 32.42 -14.85 8.90
N GLU A 263 32.35 -13.67 9.52
CA GLU A 263 33.17 -12.53 9.11
C GLU A 263 33.38 -11.55 10.26
N ILE A 264 34.54 -10.90 10.25
CA ILE A 264 34.87 -9.76 11.10
C ILE A 264 35.46 -8.69 10.19
N ASN A 265 34.82 -7.52 10.14
CA ASN A 265 35.31 -6.36 9.41
C ASN A 265 35.08 -5.08 10.22
N LYS A 266 35.53 -3.94 9.70
CA LYS A 266 35.45 -2.63 10.39
C LYS A 266 34.02 -2.20 10.75
N ASP A 267 33.01 -2.72 10.06
CA ASP A 267 31.62 -2.34 10.24
C ASP A 267 30.89 -3.30 11.20
N HIS A 268 31.13 -4.61 11.10
CA HIS A 268 30.46 -5.62 11.93
C HIS A 268 31.21 -6.95 12.09
N ILE A 269 30.72 -7.76 13.05
CA ILE A 269 30.93 -9.21 13.13
C ILE A 269 29.66 -9.94 12.74
N ARG A 270 29.79 -11.08 12.07
CA ARG A 270 28.69 -12.04 11.84
C ARG A 270 29.03 -13.39 12.45
N ILE A 271 28.18 -13.88 13.35
CA ILE A 271 28.30 -15.19 14.00
C ILE A 271 27.00 -15.96 13.74
N GLY A 272 27.05 -17.03 12.95
CA GLY A 272 25.83 -17.72 12.51
C GLY A 272 24.83 -16.75 11.83
N CYS A 273 23.61 -16.68 12.37
CA CYS A 273 22.55 -15.75 11.94
C CYS A 273 22.63 -14.35 12.56
N HIS A 274 23.56 -14.12 13.51
CA HIS A 274 23.67 -12.86 14.22
C HIS A 274 24.63 -11.91 13.55
N LYS A 275 24.28 -10.63 13.53
CA LYS A 275 25.07 -9.55 12.99
C LYS A 275 25.15 -8.38 13.98
N VAL A 276 26.31 -8.19 14.59
CA VAL A 276 26.52 -7.13 15.60
C VAL A 276 27.49 -6.09 15.04
N ALA A 277 27.12 -4.82 15.07
CA ALA A 277 27.98 -3.74 14.62
C ALA A 277 29.21 -3.58 15.53
N ILE A 278 30.39 -3.27 14.96
CA ILE A 278 31.60 -3.00 15.77
C ILE A 278 31.37 -1.82 16.72
N LYS A 279 30.59 -0.82 16.31
CA LYS A 279 30.18 0.29 17.19
C LYS A 279 29.39 -0.18 18.41
N GLU A 280 28.54 -1.19 18.26
CA GLU A 280 27.78 -1.78 19.36
C GLU A 280 28.67 -2.59 20.30
N ILE A 281 29.62 -3.36 19.75
CA ILE A 281 30.64 -4.08 20.53
C ILE A 281 31.48 -3.11 21.34
N ASN A 282 31.98 -2.03 20.73
CA ASN A 282 32.79 -1.03 21.42
C ASN A 282 31.99 -0.29 22.51
N ARG A 283 30.71 0.03 22.25
CA ARG A 283 29.81 0.59 23.26
C ARG A 283 29.70 -0.36 24.46
N PHE A 284 29.48 -1.65 24.19
CA PHE A 284 29.37 -2.67 25.23
C PHE A 284 30.68 -2.83 26.02
N ALA A 285 31.81 -2.98 25.31
CA ALA A 285 33.14 -3.11 25.90
C ALA A 285 33.50 -1.93 26.81
N ASN A 286 33.18 -0.70 26.38
CA ASN A 286 33.37 0.51 27.21
C ASN A 286 32.53 0.45 28.50
N GLN A 287 31.27 0.01 28.42
CA GLN A 287 30.42 -0.15 29.60
C GLN A 287 30.96 -1.18 30.60
N GLN A 288 31.67 -2.19 30.12
CA GLN A 288 32.27 -3.24 30.94
C GLN A 288 33.73 -2.94 31.35
N GLY A 289 34.30 -1.80 30.94
CA GLY A 289 35.68 -1.42 31.25
C GLY A 289 36.74 -2.30 30.55
N TRP A 290 36.48 -2.75 29.33
CA TRP A 290 37.44 -3.55 28.54
C TRP A 290 38.33 -2.74 27.60
N LEU A 291 37.94 -1.49 27.35
CA LEU A 291 38.62 -0.51 26.50
C LEU A 291 39.50 0.41 27.33
#